data_AF-A0A0E0R3S5-F1
#
_entry.id   AF-A0A0E0R3S5-F1
#
_cell.length_a   1.000
_cell.length_b   1.000
_cell.length_c   1.000
_cell.angle_alpha   90.00
_cell.angle_beta   90.00
_cell.angle_gamma   90.00
#
_symmetry.space_group_name_H-M   'P 1'
#
loop_
_entity.id
_entity.type
_entity.pdbx_description
1 polymer ?
#
loop_
_entity_poly.entity_id
_entity_poly.type
_entity_poly.pdbx_seq_one_letter_code
_entity_poly.pdbx_strand_id
1 'polypeptide(L)'
;MISAKVIGVFCVLAFLAISSSPSHLQAEGCENEKNIVMNKDGCYHNIERHMGDQFPKRHSHCCQTVESADINCICRTFTAADKAKIALSKWVNVAKECGNPLHAGTNCAGYRVPLLP
;
A
#
# COMPACT_ATOMS: atom_id res chain seq x y z
N MET A 1 13.88 47.33 7.84
CA MET A 1 12.66 47.03 8.62
C MET A 1 11.72 46.24 7.73
N ILE A 2 11.53 44.96 8.01
CA ILE A 2 10.66 44.10 7.21
C ILE A 2 9.22 44.49 7.57
N SER A 3 8.42 44.95 6.61
CA SER A 3 7.07 45.43 6.89
C SER A 3 6.18 44.29 7.40
N ALA A 4 5.21 44.59 8.26
CA ALA A 4 4.27 43.60 8.79
C ALA A 4 3.55 42.79 7.69
N LYS A 5 3.38 43.40 6.50
CA LYS A 5 2.87 42.73 5.30
C LYS A 5 3.83 41.64 4.79
N VAL A 6 5.13 41.91 4.76
CA VAL A 6 6.16 40.94 4.32
C VAL A 6 6.31 39.82 5.34
N ILE A 7 6.21 40.13 6.64
CA ILE A 7 6.19 39.12 7.72
C ILE A 7 4.95 38.22 7.59
N GLY A 8 3.77 38.80 7.37
CA GLY A 8 2.54 38.04 7.19
C GLY A 8 2.59 37.10 5.97
N VAL A 9 3.10 37.59 4.84
CA VAL A 9 3.28 36.77 3.63
C VAL A 9 4.28 35.63 3.88
N PHE A 10 5.41 35.91 4.54
CA PHE A 10 6.39 34.87 4.88
C PHE A 10 5.83 33.80 5.83
N CYS A 11 5.04 34.21 6.84
CA CYS A 11 4.39 33.27 7.74
C CYS A 11 3.41 32.36 6.99
N VAL A 12 2.54 32.92 6.13
CA VAL A 12 1.58 32.12 5.34
C VAL A 12 2.29 31.14 4.40
N LEU A 13 3.37 31.57 3.73
CA LEU A 13 4.16 30.70 2.86
C LEU A 13 4.86 29.58 3.65
N ALA A 14 5.37 29.86 4.85
CA ALA A 14 5.96 28.85 5.72
C ALA A 14 4.93 27.82 6.21
N PHE A 15 3.71 28.25 6.57
CA PHE A 15 2.64 27.34 6.98
C PHE A 15 2.18 26.43 5.83
N LEU A 16 2.03 26.96 4.61
CA LEU A 16 1.67 26.17 3.43
C LEU A 16 2.77 25.15 3.06
N ALA A 17 4.04 25.49 3.23
CA ALA A 17 5.15 24.57 2.97
C ALA A 17 5.23 23.42 4.00
N ILE A 18 4.83 23.65 5.26
CA ILE A 18 4.83 22.61 6.31
C ILE A 18 3.62 21.68 6.15
N SER A 19 2.44 22.21 5.78
CA SER A 19 1.21 21.42 5.62
C SER A 19 1.20 20.55 4.36
N SER A 20 2.03 20.88 3.36
CA SER A 20 2.07 20.21 2.06
C SER A 20 3.19 19.17 1.97
N SER A 21 3.45 18.42 3.04
CA SER A 21 4.38 17.28 2.99
C SER A 21 3.66 16.06 2.39
N PRO A 22 3.76 15.76 1.07
CA PRO A 22 3.04 14.65 0.46
C PRO A 22 3.39 13.29 1.11
N SER A 23 4.58 13.20 1.70
CA SER A 23 5.12 11.97 2.27
C SER A 23 4.32 11.42 3.44
N HIS A 24 3.76 12.28 4.30
CA HIS A 24 3.06 11.81 5.50
C HIS A 24 1.63 11.36 5.19
N LEU A 25 0.91 12.13 4.36
CA LEU A 25 -0.43 11.76 3.88
C LEU A 25 -0.39 10.50 3.01
N GLN A 26 0.63 10.36 2.17
CA GLN A 26 0.81 9.15 1.37
C GLN A 26 1.12 7.92 2.25
N ALA A 27 2.05 8.05 3.21
CA ALA A 27 2.39 6.94 4.11
C ALA A 27 1.18 6.47 4.94
N GLU A 28 0.36 7.41 5.45
CA GLU A 28 -0.88 7.11 6.16
C GLU A 28 -1.88 6.39 5.25
N GLY A 29 -2.04 6.87 4.01
CA GLY A 29 -2.91 6.23 3.01
C GLY A 29 -2.55 4.77 2.77
N CYS A 30 -1.26 4.47 2.57
CA CYS A 30 -0.80 3.11 2.30
C CYS A 30 -0.92 2.18 3.51
N GLU A 31 -0.77 2.70 4.71
CA GLU A 31 -1.01 1.95 5.93
C GLU A 31 -2.50 1.58 6.04
N ASN A 32 -3.40 2.50 5.69
CA ASN A 32 -4.84 2.24 5.68
C ASN A 32 -5.22 1.19 4.61
N GLU A 33 -4.70 1.30 3.38
CA GLU A 33 -4.94 0.30 2.33
C GLU A 33 -4.42 -1.08 2.73
N LYS A 34 -3.21 -1.16 3.32
CA LYS A 34 -2.69 -2.41 3.90
C LYS A 34 -3.64 -2.98 4.94
N ASN A 35 -4.18 -2.14 5.84
CA ASN A 35 -5.10 -2.59 6.88
C ASN A 35 -6.40 -3.16 6.31
N ILE A 36 -6.93 -2.58 5.22
CA ILE A 36 -8.09 -3.12 4.51
C ILE A 36 -7.75 -4.50 3.89
N VAL A 37 -6.61 -4.61 3.21
CA VAL A 37 -6.13 -5.87 2.61
C VAL A 37 -5.94 -6.97 3.67
N MET A 38 -5.39 -6.61 4.83
CA MET A 38 -5.13 -7.50 5.97
C MET A 38 -6.37 -7.81 6.81
N ASN A 39 -7.50 -7.13 6.56
CA ASN A 39 -8.76 -7.42 7.22
C ASN A 39 -9.34 -8.76 6.73
N LYS A 40 -10.03 -9.48 7.62
CA LYS A 40 -10.71 -10.75 7.30
C LYS A 40 -11.73 -10.62 6.17
N ASP A 41 -12.41 -9.48 6.08
CA ASP A 41 -13.39 -9.18 5.03
C ASP A 41 -12.72 -8.69 3.73
N GLY A 42 -11.43 -8.33 3.81
CA GLY A 42 -10.59 -7.93 2.67
C GLY A 42 -9.97 -9.13 1.95
N CYS A 43 -8.66 -9.12 1.78
CA CYS A 43 -7.93 -10.17 1.07
C CYS A 43 -7.30 -11.22 2.00
N TYR A 44 -7.44 -11.07 3.33
CA TYR A 44 -6.70 -11.87 4.31
C TYR A 44 -6.83 -13.38 4.06
N HIS A 45 -8.03 -13.86 3.71
CA HIS A 45 -8.25 -15.29 3.44
C HIS A 45 -7.38 -15.83 2.28
N ASN A 46 -7.09 -15.02 1.28
CA ASN A 46 -6.30 -15.42 0.11
C ASN A 46 -4.78 -15.26 0.31
N ILE A 47 -4.36 -14.42 1.26
CA ILE A 47 -2.93 -14.12 1.49
C ILE A 47 -2.37 -14.73 2.76
N GLU A 48 -3.24 -15.21 3.67
CA GLU A 48 -2.83 -15.93 4.86
C GLU A 48 -1.95 -17.13 4.46
N ARG A 49 -0.91 -17.36 5.26
CA ARG A 49 0.19 -18.25 4.91
C ARG A 49 -0.24 -19.71 4.78
N HIS A 50 -1.12 -20.17 5.66
CA HIS A 50 -1.44 -21.58 5.88
C HIS A 50 -2.80 -22.01 5.32
N MET A 51 -3.66 -21.06 4.93
CA MET A 51 -5.02 -21.32 4.46
C MET A 51 -5.36 -20.53 3.20
N GLY A 52 -6.45 -20.91 2.55
CA GLY A 52 -6.97 -20.27 1.34
C GLY A 52 -6.07 -20.43 0.12
N ASP A 53 -6.70 -20.30 -1.05
CA ASP A 53 -5.98 -20.17 -2.31
C ASP A 53 -5.64 -18.71 -2.59
N GLN A 54 -4.66 -18.50 -3.46
CA GLN A 54 -4.22 -17.16 -3.89
C GLN A 54 -5.04 -16.61 -5.08
N PHE A 55 -6.24 -17.17 -5.32
CA PHE A 55 -7.07 -16.93 -6.50
C PHE A 55 -8.45 -16.36 -6.11
N PRO A 56 -8.50 -15.10 -5.64
CA PRO A 56 -9.76 -14.46 -5.30
C PRO A 56 -10.69 -14.38 -6.52
N LYS A 57 -12.00 -14.43 -6.29
CA LYS A 57 -12.98 -14.19 -7.36
C LYS A 57 -12.82 -12.76 -7.88
N ARG A 58 -12.80 -12.57 -9.20
CA ARG A 58 -12.58 -11.27 -9.86
C ARG A 58 -13.46 -10.13 -9.35
N HIS A 59 -14.72 -10.40 -8.98
CA HIS A 59 -15.65 -9.39 -8.46
C HIS A 59 -15.80 -9.39 -6.94
N SER A 60 -14.92 -10.09 -6.21
CA SER A 60 -14.89 -10.08 -4.74
C SER A 60 -14.50 -8.71 -4.21
N HIS A 61 -14.84 -8.44 -2.94
CA HIS A 61 -14.39 -7.24 -2.25
C HIS A 61 -12.86 -7.10 -2.28
N CYS A 62 -12.14 -8.21 -2.09
CA CYS A 62 -10.67 -8.24 -2.21
C CYS A 62 -10.18 -7.66 -3.54
N CYS A 63 -10.70 -8.13 -4.69
CA CYS A 63 -10.23 -7.60 -5.97
C CYS A 63 -10.64 -6.16 -6.23
N GLN A 64 -11.83 -5.74 -5.79
CA GLN A 64 -12.23 -4.32 -5.90
C GLN A 64 -11.28 -3.40 -5.12
N THR A 65 -10.85 -3.83 -3.92
CA THR A 65 -9.83 -3.12 -3.14
C THR A 65 -8.50 -3.09 -3.89
N VAL A 66 -8.03 -4.24 -4.38
CA VAL A 66 -6.72 -4.38 -5.01
C VAL A 66 -6.62 -3.63 -6.34
N GLU A 67 -7.69 -3.59 -7.14
CA GLU A 67 -7.72 -2.91 -8.44
C GLU A 67 -7.40 -1.40 -8.35
N SER A 68 -7.71 -0.76 -7.21
CA SER A 68 -7.54 0.68 -7.01
C SER A 68 -6.36 1.05 -6.10
N ALA A 69 -5.72 0.07 -5.47
CA ALA A 69 -4.70 0.29 -4.45
C ALA A 69 -3.31 0.58 -5.02
N ASP A 70 -2.48 1.29 -4.25
CA ASP A 70 -1.05 1.40 -4.53
C ASP A 70 -0.30 0.19 -3.96
N ILE A 71 -0.23 -0.89 -4.75
CA ILE A 71 0.38 -2.16 -4.35
C ILE A 71 1.87 -1.99 -3.99
N ASN A 72 2.58 -1.08 -4.67
CA ASN A 72 3.98 -0.79 -4.35
C ASN A 72 4.12 -0.11 -2.99
N CYS A 73 3.17 0.76 -2.65
CA CYS A 73 3.17 1.43 -1.35
C CYS A 73 2.79 0.47 -0.22
N ILE A 74 1.77 -0.37 -0.40
CA ILE A 74 1.41 -1.44 0.56
C ILE A 74 2.60 -2.37 0.83
N CYS A 75 3.36 -2.72 -0.21
CA CYS A 75 4.57 -3.53 -0.06
C CYS A 75 5.62 -2.93 0.87
N ARG A 76 5.64 -1.59 1.05
CA ARG A 76 6.58 -0.91 1.95
C ARG A 76 6.08 -0.85 3.39
N THR A 77 4.78 -1.07 3.62
CA THR A 77 4.15 -0.96 4.94
C THR A 77 3.99 -2.31 5.65
N PHE A 78 4.22 -3.45 4.97
CA PHE A 78 4.23 -4.76 5.63
C PHE A 78 5.34 -4.88 6.68
N THR A 79 4.92 -5.09 7.92
CA THR A 79 5.82 -5.27 9.06
C THR A 79 6.31 -6.71 9.19
N ALA A 80 7.26 -6.97 10.10
CA ALA A 80 7.64 -8.33 10.44
C ALA A 80 6.46 -9.15 11.00
N ALA A 81 5.57 -8.52 11.76
CA ALA A 81 4.38 -9.17 12.32
C ALA A 81 3.37 -9.54 11.22
N ASP A 82 3.20 -8.70 10.21
CA ASP A 82 2.33 -9.01 9.06
C ASP A 82 2.90 -10.20 8.28
N LYS A 83 4.20 -10.17 7.97
CA LYS A 83 4.91 -11.24 7.25
C LYS A 83 4.89 -12.58 7.99
N ALA A 84 4.72 -12.60 9.30
CA ALA A 84 4.54 -13.83 10.06
C ALA A 84 3.17 -14.47 9.81
N LYS A 85 2.14 -13.68 9.46
CA LYS A 85 0.75 -14.13 9.23
C LYS A 85 0.44 -14.42 7.76
N ILE A 86 1.09 -13.72 6.83
CA ILE A 86 0.81 -13.84 5.40
C ILE A 86 1.97 -14.47 4.63
N ALA A 87 1.66 -14.99 3.45
CA ALA A 87 2.64 -15.34 2.44
C ALA A 87 2.71 -14.23 1.38
N LEU A 88 3.84 -13.52 1.30
CA LEU A 88 4.03 -12.44 0.32
C LEU A 88 3.93 -12.93 -1.14
N SER A 89 4.27 -14.20 -1.41
CA SER A 89 4.03 -14.84 -2.70
C SER A 89 2.54 -14.89 -3.05
N LYS A 90 1.68 -15.21 -2.08
CA LYS A 90 0.23 -15.19 -2.27
C LYS A 90 -0.29 -13.77 -2.50
N TRP A 91 0.20 -12.78 -1.75
CA TRP A 91 -0.16 -11.37 -1.99
C TRP A 91 0.18 -10.92 -3.41
N VAL A 92 1.39 -11.23 -3.90
CA VAL A 92 1.82 -10.91 -5.27
C VAL A 92 0.91 -11.57 -6.30
N ASN A 93 0.51 -12.82 -6.06
CA ASN A 93 -0.41 -13.53 -6.95
C ASN A 93 -1.83 -12.94 -6.89
N VAL A 94 -2.37 -12.61 -5.71
CA VAL A 94 -3.63 -11.89 -5.55
C VAL A 94 -3.63 -10.58 -6.35
N ALA A 95 -2.57 -9.79 -6.23
CA ALA A 95 -2.41 -8.54 -6.98
C ALA A 95 -2.49 -8.77 -8.50
N LYS A 96 -1.81 -9.81 -9.01
CA LYS A 96 -1.87 -10.23 -10.41
C LYS A 96 -3.28 -10.69 -10.83
N GLU A 97 -3.90 -11.58 -10.06
CA GLU A 97 -5.21 -12.15 -10.36
C GLU A 97 -6.33 -11.11 -10.31
N CYS A 98 -6.19 -10.06 -9.50
CA CYS A 98 -7.09 -8.92 -9.47
C CYS A 98 -6.73 -7.83 -10.51
N GLY A 99 -5.75 -8.06 -11.39
CA GLY A 99 -5.46 -7.14 -12.50
C GLY A 99 -4.58 -5.93 -12.15
N ASN A 100 -3.95 -5.92 -10.97
CA ASN A 100 -3.00 -4.88 -10.54
C ASN A 100 -1.64 -5.50 -10.15
N PRO A 101 -0.92 -6.13 -11.10
CA PRO A 101 0.31 -6.86 -10.79
C PRO A 101 1.47 -5.92 -10.43
N LEU A 102 2.29 -6.33 -9.46
CA LEU A 102 3.63 -5.78 -9.29
C LEU A 102 4.51 -6.13 -10.49
N HIS A 103 5.39 -5.22 -10.88
CA HIS A 103 6.35 -5.48 -11.95
C HIS A 103 7.31 -6.61 -11.55
N ALA A 104 7.69 -7.43 -12.52
CA ALA A 104 8.71 -8.45 -12.36
C ALA A 104 10.00 -7.89 -11.74
N GLY A 105 10.62 -8.63 -10.82
CA GLY A 105 11.84 -8.22 -10.11
C GLY A 105 11.63 -7.23 -8.96
N THR A 106 10.42 -6.68 -8.79
CA THR A 106 10.10 -5.77 -7.68
C THR A 106 10.31 -6.47 -6.34
N ASN A 107 10.90 -5.75 -5.38
CA ASN A 107 11.01 -6.21 -4.00
C ASN A 107 9.79 -5.72 -3.20
N CYS A 108 8.93 -6.65 -2.80
CA CYS A 108 7.81 -6.42 -1.91
C CYS A 108 8.15 -6.95 -0.50
N ALA A 109 8.49 -6.06 0.43
CA ALA A 109 8.80 -6.39 1.82
C ALA A 109 9.84 -7.52 2.07
N GLY A 110 10.73 -7.76 1.11
CA GLY A 110 11.74 -8.82 1.10
C GLY A 110 11.47 -9.94 0.10
N TYR A 111 10.25 -10.04 -0.46
CA TYR A 111 9.92 -10.99 -1.51
C TYR A 111 10.19 -10.37 -2.89
N ARG A 112 10.96 -11.05 -3.73
CA ARG A 112 11.17 -10.62 -5.12
C ARG A 112 10.15 -11.26 -6.04
N VAL A 113 9.42 -10.43 -6.79
CA VAL A 113 8.49 -10.89 -7.83
C VAL A 113 9.28 -11.66 -8.89
N PRO A 114 8.86 -12.90 -9.26
CA PRO A 114 9.53 -13.68 -10.28
C PRO A 114 9.67 -12.94 -11.62
N LEU A 115 10.80 -13.15 -12.30
CA LEU A 115 11.06 -12.59 -13.63
C LEU A 115 10.30 -13.34 -14.75
N LEU A 116 9.89 -14.57 -14.47
CA LEU A 116 9.15 -15.44 -15.37
C LEU A 116 7.87 -15.92 -14.67
N PRO A 117 6.72 -15.93 -15.38
CA PRO A 117 5.44 -16.38 -14.85
C PRO A 117 5.37 -17.90 -14.62
#